data_AF-A0A1G2QWT1-F1
#
_entry.id   AF-A0A1G2QWT1-F1
#
_cell.length_a   1.000
_cell.length_b   1.000
_cell.length_c   1.000
_cell.angle_alpha   90.00
_cell.angle_beta   90.00
_cell.angle_gamma   90.00
#
_symmetry.space_group_name_H-M   'P 1'
#
loop_
_entity.id
_entity.type
_entity.pdbx_description
1 polymer ?
#
loop_
_entity_poly.entity_id
_entity_poly.type
_entity_poly.pdbx_seq_one_letter_code
_entity_poly.pdbx_strand_id
1 'polypeptide(L)' 'NPYHSWERGTNENTNGLIRDYFPKKTDFTTIPDEEISFVEKELNTRPRKRLGYLTPLEAMGVAIGSRMYPFFIDTF' A
#
# COMPACT_ATOMS: atom_id res chain seq x y z
N ASN A 1 21.99 -12.29 -8.72
CA ASN A 1 21.44 -10.96 -8.38
C ASN A 1 21.05 -11.00 -6.91
N PRO A 2 21.74 -10.28 -6.00
CA PRO A 2 21.74 -10.63 -4.59
C PRO A 2 20.49 -10.03 -3.92
N TYR A 3 19.38 -10.75 -3.95
CA TYR A 3 18.22 -10.45 -3.11
C TYR A 3 18.50 -11.01 -1.73
N HIS A 4 19.01 -10.19 -0.85
CA HIS A 4 19.28 -10.61 0.51
C HIS A 4 17.96 -10.80 1.27
N SER A 5 17.90 -11.81 2.14
CA SER A 5 16.66 -12.21 2.83
C SER A 5 15.99 -11.09 3.63
N TRP A 6 16.76 -10.08 4.07
CA TRP A 6 16.24 -8.94 4.84
C TRP A 6 15.46 -7.92 4.03
N GLU A 7 15.57 -7.90 2.70
CA GLU A 7 14.81 -6.99 1.82
C GLU A 7 13.38 -7.49 1.59
N ARG A 8 13.08 -8.74 1.93
CA ARG A 8 11.77 -9.35 1.69
C ARG A 8 10.70 -9.00 2.71
N GLY A 9 11.07 -8.58 3.92
CA GLY A 9 10.09 -8.35 4.98
C GLY A 9 9.02 -7.31 4.62
N THR A 10 9.37 -6.30 3.81
CA THR A 10 8.39 -5.34 3.30
C THR A 10 7.45 -5.97 2.27
N ASN A 11 7.99 -6.70 1.30
CA ASN A 11 7.19 -7.37 0.27
C ASN A 11 6.27 -8.44 0.87
N GLU A 12 6.74 -9.17 1.88
CA GLU A 12 5.94 -10.17 2.60
C GLU A 12 4.79 -9.52 3.39
N ASN A 13 5.02 -8.36 4.00
CA ASN A 13 3.97 -7.60 4.66
C ASN A 13 2.89 -7.14 3.66
N THR A 14 3.31 -6.52 2.55
CA THR A 14 2.39 -6.09 1.47
C THR A 14 1.61 -7.26 0.88
N ASN A 15 2.27 -8.37 0.60
CA ASN A 15 1.63 -9.59 0.10
C ASN A 15 0.65 -10.20 1.10
N GLY A 16 0.89 -10.06 2.40
CA GLY A 16 -0.08 -10.44 3.44
C GLY A 16 -1.38 -9.64 3.33
N LEU A 17 -1.27 -8.33 3.16
CA LEU A 17 -2.41 -7.43 3.08
C LEU A 17 -3.22 -7.63 1.80
N ILE A 18 -2.55 -7.88 0.67
CA ILE A 18 -3.22 -8.23 -0.59
C ILE A 18 -4.02 -9.52 -0.42
N ARG A 19 -3.51 -10.49 0.35
CA ARG A 19 -4.19 -11.78 0.58
C ARG A 19 -5.43 -11.69 1.46
N ASP A 20 -5.61 -10.60 2.20
CA ASP A 20 -6.86 -10.34 2.91
C ASP A 20 -8.02 -10.08 1.92
N TYR A 21 -7.71 -9.58 0.72
CA TYR A 21 -8.67 -9.31 -0.35
C TYR A 21 -8.69 -10.39 -1.43
N PHE A 22 -7.52 -10.86 -1.85
CA PHE A 22 -7.34 -11.85 -2.91
C PHE A 22 -6.59 -13.07 -2.36
N PRO A 23 -7.33 -14.09 -1.86
CA PRO A 23 -6.74 -15.30 -1.34
C PRO A 23 -5.77 -15.97 -2.33
N LYS A 24 -4.96 -16.91 -1.82
CA LYS A 24 -4.06 -17.64 -2.71
C LYS A 24 -4.87 -18.36 -3.79
N LYS A 25 -4.35 -18.32 -5.02
CA LYS A 25 -4.96 -18.90 -6.23
C LYS A 25 -6.19 -18.14 -6.75
N THR A 26 -6.44 -16.91 -6.31
CA THR A 26 -7.39 -16.03 -6.99
C THR A 26 -6.94 -15.80 -8.44
N ASP A 27 -7.87 -15.96 -9.38
CA ASP A 27 -7.65 -15.66 -10.79
C ASP A 27 -7.95 -14.18 -11.05
N PHE A 28 -6.88 -13.38 -11.15
CA PHE A 28 -6.97 -11.94 -11.41
C PHE A 28 -7.60 -11.58 -12.76
N THR A 29 -7.68 -12.52 -13.71
CA THR A 29 -8.35 -12.26 -15.00
C THR A 29 -9.88 -12.21 -14.88
N THR A 30 -10.41 -12.71 -13.76
CA THR A 30 -11.85 -12.74 -13.48
C THR A 30 -12.30 -11.59 -12.58
N ILE A 31 -11.35 -10.82 -12.04
CA ILE A 31 -11.62 -9.70 -11.14
C ILE A 31 -11.81 -8.44 -11.98
N PRO A 32 -12.90 -7.69 -11.77
CA PRO A 32 -13.10 -6.43 -12.46
C PRO A 32 -12.03 -5.40 -12.05
N ASP A 33 -11.59 -4.58 -13.01
CA ASP A 33 -10.57 -3.55 -12.78
C ASP A 33 -11.01 -2.57 -11.67
N GLU A 34 -12.31 -2.33 -11.51
CA GLU A 34 -12.87 -1.50 -10.44
C GLU A 34 -12.61 -2.07 -9.05
N GLU A 35 -12.66 -3.40 -8.89
CA GLU A 35 -12.37 -4.06 -7.61
C GLU A 35 -10.88 -4.02 -7.31
N ILE A 36 -10.03 -4.20 -8.32
CA ILE A 36 -8.58 -4.02 -8.18
C ILE A 36 -8.27 -2.59 -7.75
N SER A 37 -8.83 -1.59 -8.44
CA SER A 37 -8.63 -0.17 -8.11
C SER A 37 -9.13 0.19 -6.72
N PHE A 38 -10.26 -0.39 -6.30
CA PHE A 38 -10.78 -0.23 -4.94
C PHE A 38 -9.80 -0.75 -3.89
N VAL A 39 -9.30 -1.97 -4.07
CA VAL A 39 -8.33 -2.58 -3.14
C VAL A 39 -7.01 -1.81 -3.13
N GLU A 40 -6.52 -1.37 -4.29
CA GLU A 40 -5.32 -0.53 -4.37
C GLU A 40 -5.49 0.77 -3.60
N LYS A 41 -6.64 1.44 -3.76
CA LYS A 41 -6.95 2.68 -3.03
C LYS A 41 -6.94 2.41 -1.53
N GLU A 42 -7.68 1.40 -1.06
CA GLU A 42 -7.73 1.01 0.35
C GLU A 42 -6.33 0.72 0.92
N LEU A 43 -5.49 -0.03 0.19
CA LEU A 43 -4.14 -0.36 0.66
C LEU A 43 -3.23 0.86 0.74
N ASN A 44 -3.39 1.82 -0.18
CA ASN A 44 -2.60 3.04 -0.28
C ASN A 44 -3.06 4.17 0.63
N THR A 45 -4.33 4.18 1.06
CA THR A 45 -4.88 5.15 2.02
C THR A 45 -4.94 4.62 3.44
N ARG A 46 -4.57 3.35 3.69
CA ARG A 46 -4.54 2.77 5.03
C ARG A 46 -3.32 3.22 5.83
N PRO A 47 -3.48 3.88 7.00
CA PRO A 47 -2.39 4.23 7.90
C PRO A 47 -1.54 3.04 8.31
N ARG A 48 -0.20 3.18 8.28
CA ARG A 48 0.74 2.10 8.62
C ARG A 48 1.60 2.49 9.82
N LYS A 49 1.56 1.70 10.90
CA LYS A 49 2.42 1.91 12.08
C LYS A 49 3.91 2.00 11.72
N ARG A 50 4.37 1.21 10.75
CA ARG A 50 5.77 1.24 10.26
C ARG A 50 6.16 2.57 9.60
N LEU A 51 5.18 3.31 9.06
CA LEU A 51 5.37 4.61 8.44
C LEU A 51 5.05 5.76 9.40
N GLY A 52 5.06 5.52 10.72
CA GLY A 52 4.68 6.54 11.70
C GLY A 52 3.19 6.89 11.65
N TYR A 53 2.34 5.92 11.28
CA TYR A 53 0.90 6.09 11.01
C TYR A 53 0.56 6.93 9.79
N LEU A 54 1.53 7.26 8.95
CA LEU A 54 1.23 7.75 7.60
C LEU A 54 0.68 6.63 6.71
N THR A 55 -0.13 7.02 5.74
CA THR A 55 -0.52 6.17 4.63
C THR A 55 0.65 5.99 3.65
N PRO A 56 0.70 4.88 2.89
CA PRO A 56 1.70 4.72 1.83
C PRO A 56 1.74 5.89 0.84
N LEU A 57 0.56 6.45 0.51
CA LEU A 57 0.46 7.61 -0.38
C LEU A 57 1.14 8.86 0.22
N GLU A 58 0.88 9.17 1.48
CA GLU A 58 1.52 10.30 2.17
C GLU A 58 3.02 10.09 2.32
N ALA A 59 3.44 8.90 2.75
CA ALA A 59 4.86 8.56 2.91
C ALA A 59 5.62 8.67 1.58
N MET A 60 4.98 8.29 0.46
CA MET A 60 5.53 8.48 -0.88
C MET A 60 5.64 9.96 -1.22
N GLY A 61 4.62 10.77 -0.93
CA GLY A 61 4.66 12.23 -1.08
C GLY A 61 5.79 12.91 -0.31
N VAL A 62 6.10 12.43 0.90
CA VAL A 62 7.26 12.90 1.68
C VAL A 62 8.57 12.46 1.02
N ALA A 63 8.68 11.21 0.60
CA ALA A 63 9.90 10.63 0.04
C ALA A 63 10.31 11.27 -1.30
N ILE A 64 9.35 11.62 -2.15
CA ILE A 64 9.61 12.29 -3.45
C ILE A 64 9.90 13.79 -3.31
N GLY A 65 9.94 14.32 -2.08
CA GLY A 65 10.25 15.73 -1.83
C GLY A 65 9.22 16.71 -2.35
N SER A 66 8.01 16.25 -2.70
CA SER A 66 6.89 17.14 -3.01
C SER A 66 6.54 17.94 -1.75
N ARG A 67 6.92 19.23 -1.73
CA ARG A 67 6.67 20.19 -0.65
C ARG A 67 5.18 20.56 -0.48
N MET A 68 4.27 19.62 -0.68
CA MET A 68 2.84 19.91 -0.65
C MET A 68 2.03 18.74 -0.08
N TYR A 69 2.33 18.34 1.15
CA TYR A 69 1.33 17.75 2.05
C TYR A 69 1.51 18.30 3.46
N PRO A 70 1.09 19.55 3.71
CA PRO A 70 0.99 20.05 5.07
C PRO A 70 -0.34 19.56 5.64
N PHE A 71 -0.29 18.58 6.55
CA PHE A 71 -1.12 18.50 7.77
C PHE A 71 -2.65 18.81 7.68
N PHE A 72 -3.30 18.69 6.52
CA PHE A 72 -4.66 19.22 6.33
C PHE A 72 -5.47 18.43 5.30
N ILE A 73 -5.77 17.17 5.62
CA ILE A 73 -6.97 16.49 5.13
C ILE A 73 -7.57 15.66 6.28
N ASP A 74 -7.86 16.35 7.38
CA ASP A 74 -8.84 15.93 8.39
C ASP A 74 -9.88 17.05 8.53
N THR A 75 -10.72 17.26 7.50
CA THR A 75 -12.09 17.74 7.70
C THR A 75 -12.94 17.38 6.47
N PHE A 76 -13.97 16.55 6.74
CA PHE A 76 -15.00 15.98 5.85
C PHE A 76 -14.65 14.68 5.12
#